data_AF-A0A523QSS8-F1
#
_entry.id   AF-A0A523QSS8-F1
#
_cell.length_a   1.000
_cell.length_b   1.000
_cell.length_c   1.000
_cell.angle_alpha   90.00
_cell.angle_beta   90.00
_cell.angle_gamma   90.00
#
_symmetry.space_group_name_H-M   'P 1'
#
loop_
_entity.id
_entity.type
_entity.pdbx_description
1 polymer ?
#
loop_
_entity_poly.entity_id
_entity_poly.type
_entity_poly.pdbx_seq_one_letter_code
_entity_poly.pdbx_strand_id
1 'polypeptide(L)' 'MTNEDFKPAPVMTIKDLETLKVVSDPFRVQILEILVSEPQSVNQVAEKMGLPPSKLYYHV' A
#
# COMPACT_ATOMS: atom_id res chain seq x y z
N MET A 1 12.61 17.69 6.73
CA MET A 1 13.60 16.63 6.49
C MET A 1 13.26 16.05 5.14
N THR A 2 14.11 16.28 4.15
CA THR A 2 13.92 15.85 2.77
C THR A 2 13.82 14.32 2.75
N ASN A 3 12.72 13.78 2.25
CA ASN A 3 12.59 12.35 1.95
C ASN A 3 13.78 11.98 1.06
N GLU A 4 14.67 11.13 1.57
CA GLU A 4 15.54 10.37 0.70
C GLU A 4 14.66 9.59 -0.28
N ASP A 5 15.08 9.46 -1.53
CA ASP A 5 14.33 8.76 -2.59
C ASP A 5 14.21 7.27 -2.24
N PHE A 6 13.21 6.92 -1.43
CA PHE A 6 12.90 5.54 -1.10
C PHE A 6 12.46 4.83 -2.38
N LYS A 7 13.26 3.84 -2.79
CA LYS A 7 12.96 2.98 -3.93
C LYS A 7 12.66 1.57 -3.42
N PRO A 8 11.46 1.01 -3.69
CA PRO A 8 11.17 -0.36 -3.32
C PRO A 8 12.15 -1.33 -3.98
N ALA A 9 12.46 -2.44 -3.30
CA ALA A 9 13.17 -3.54 -3.92
C ALA A 9 12.34 -4.12 -5.08
N PRO A 10 12.97 -4.58 -6.17
CA PRO A 10 12.25 -5.13 -7.32
C PRO A 10 11.49 -6.43 -7.00
N VAL A 11 11.89 -7.12 -5.91
CA VAL A 11 11.26 -8.35 -5.43
C VAL A 11 11.20 -8.31 -3.91
N MET A 12 10.04 -8.65 -3.35
CA MET A 12 9.85 -8.93 -1.93
C MET A 12 9.46 -10.40 -1.75
N THR A 13 10.30 -11.18 -1.06
CA THR A 13 9.97 -12.57 -0.71
C THR A 13 9.31 -12.62 0.65
N ILE A 14 8.08 -13.14 0.70
CA ILE A 14 7.34 -13.37 1.95
C ILE A 14 7.86 -14.66 2.59
N LYS A 15 8.27 -14.61 3.85
CA LYS A 15 8.93 -15.74 4.56
C LYS A 15 8.10 -16.33 5.70
N ASP A 16 6.97 -15.71 6.02
CA ASP A 16 6.12 -16.10 7.14
C ASP A 16 4.64 -15.99 6.77
N LEU A 17 3.82 -16.78 7.47
CA LEU A 17 2.40 -16.89 7.19
C LEU A 17 1.62 -15.63 7.61
N GLU A 18 2.11 -14.88 8.59
CA GLU A 18 1.45 -13.67 9.07
C GLU A 18 1.50 -12.55 8.02
N THR A 19 2.68 -12.29 7.48
CA THR A 19 2.90 -11.37 6.36
C THR A 19 2.11 -11.81 5.13
N LEU A 20 2.10 -13.12 4.82
CA LEU A 20 1.31 -13.64 3.70
C LEU A 20 -0.17 -13.32 3.87
N LYS A 21 -0.74 -13.57 5.05
CA LYS A 21 -2.14 -13.28 5.35
C LYS A 21 -2.47 -11.79 5.16
N VAL A 22 -1.63 -10.90 5.68
CA VAL A 22 -1.82 -9.45 5.58
C VAL A 22 -1.74 -8.97 4.13
N VAL A 23 -0.72 -9.40 3.37
CA VAL A 23 -0.52 -8.95 1.99
C VAL A 23 -1.56 -9.56 1.06
N SER A 24 -2.08 -10.77 1.35
CA SER A 24 -3.09 -11.44 0.54
C SER A 24 -4.50 -10.86 0.66
N ASP A 25 -4.73 -9.92 1.58
CA ASP A 25 -6.00 -9.21 1.68
C ASP A 25 -6.27 -8.42 0.38
N PRO A 26 -7.39 -8.66 -0.34
CA PRO A 26 -7.64 -8.04 -1.64
C PRO A 26 -7.61 -6.51 -1.60
N PHE A 27 -8.00 -5.91 -0.47
CA PHE A 27 -8.02 -4.47 -0.32
C PHE A 27 -6.59 -3.90 -0.16
N ARG A 28 -5.75 -4.57 0.63
CA ARG A 28 -4.32 -4.23 0.75
C ARG A 28 -3.55 -4.43 -0.56
N VAL A 29 -3.88 -5.46 -1.35
CA VAL A 29 -3.29 -5.63 -2.69
C VAL A 29 -3.57 -4.41 -3.58
N GLN A 30 -4.82 -3.94 -3.64
CA GLN A 30 -5.19 -2.75 -4.43
C GLN A 30 -4.45 -1.49 -3.97
N ILE A 31 -4.28 -1.31 -2.65
CA ILE A 31 -3.51 -0.18 -2.11
C ILE A 31 -2.03 -0.28 -2.55
N LEU A 32 -1.44 -1.48 -2.46
CA LEU A 32 -0.04 -1.70 -2.88
C LEU A 32 0.16 -1.46 -4.38
N GLU A 33 -0.79 -1.87 -5.23
CA GLU A 33 -0.75 -1.61 -6.68
C GLU A 33 -0.73 -0.10 -7.01
N ILE A 34 -1.42 0.72 -6.22
CA ILE A 34 -1.40 2.17 -6.36
C ILE A 34 -0.05 2.76 -5.91
N LEU A 35 0.46 2.28 -4.76
CA LEU A 35 1.67 2.81 -4.13
C LEU A 35 2.98 2.34 -4.78
N VAL A 36 2.96 1.24 -5.54
CA VAL A 36 4.18 0.70 -6.19
C VAL A 36 4.76 1.68 -7.22
N SER A 37 3.93 2.54 -7.80
CA SER A 37 4.34 3.50 -8.81
C SER A 37 4.99 4.75 -8.19
N GLU A 38 4.36 5.32 -7.17
CA GLU A 38 4.82 6.52 -6.48
C GLU A 38 4.25 6.60 -5.06
N PRO A 39 4.95 7.24 -4.11
CA PRO A 39 4.40 7.54 -2.79
C PRO A 39 3.14 8.42 -2.89
N GLN A 40 2.07 8.03 -2.21
CA GLN A 40 0.81 8.77 -2.21
C GLN A 40 0.23 8.90 -0.80
N SER A 41 -0.53 9.97 -0.58
CA SER A 41 -1.32 10.15 0.66
C SER A 41 -2.56 9.25 0.67
N VAL A 42 -3.08 8.97 1.86
CA VAL A 42 -4.34 8.21 2.04
C VAL A 42 -5.49 8.78 1.22
N ASN A 43 -5.58 10.11 1.12
CA ASN A 43 -6.64 10.77 0.34
C ASN A 43 -6.50 10.48 -1.16
N GLN A 44 -5.28 10.53 -1.70
CA GLN A 44 -5.03 10.25 -3.12
C GLN A 44 -5.30 8.78 -3.47
N VAL A 45 -4.93 7.85 -2.59
CA VAL A 45 -5.24 6.41 -2.78
C VAL A 45 -6.76 6.21 -2.74
N ALA A 46 -7.45 6.79 -1.76
CA ALA A 46 -8.90 6.68 -1.63
C ALA A 46 -9.65 7.26 -2.85
N GLU A 47 -9.20 8.41 -3.37
CA GLU A 47 -9.73 9.02 -4.58
C GLU A 47 -9.59 8.10 -5.80
N LYS A 48 -8.39 7.52 -6.01
CA LYS A 48 -8.16 6.55 -7.09
C LYS A 48 -9.02 5.28 -6.98
N MET A 49 -9.34 4.88 -5.76
CA MET A 49 -10.22 3.73 -5.49
C MET A 49 -11.71 4.09 -5.55
N GLY A 50 -12.08 5.38 -5.65
CA GLY A 50 -13.47 5.82 -5.59
C GLY A 50 -14.12 5.61 -4.21
N LEU A 51 -13.32 5.68 -3.13
CA LEU A 51 -13.75 5.40 -1.75
C LEU A 51 -13.53 6.61 -0.84
N PRO A 52 -14.27 6.72 0.28
CA PRO A 52 -13.95 7.69 1.31
C PRO A 52 -12.64 7.29 2.03
N PRO A 53 -11.77 8.24 2.42
CA PRO A 53 -10.50 7.96 3.12
C PRO A 53 -10.64 7.11 4.38
N SER A 54 -11.79 7.21 5.06
CA SER A 54 -12.10 6.43 6.27
C SER A 54 -12.07 4.91 6.06
N LYS A 55 -12.27 4.43 4.83
CA LYS A 55 -12.17 3.01 4.48
C LYS A 55 -10.74 2.51 4.46
N LEU A 56 -9.75 3.39 4.35
CA LEU A 56 -8.35 3.00 4.25
C LEU A 56 -7.66 2.96 5.62
N TYR A 57 -8.10 3.72 6.63
CA TYR A 57 -7.39 3.86 7.91
C TYR A 57 -7.12 2.56 8.67
N TYR A 58 -7.91 1.50 8.45
CA TYR A 58 -7.65 0.19 9.09
C TYR A 58 -6.53 -0.62 8.39
N HIS A 59 -6.09 -0.16 7.21
CA HIS A 59 -5.17 -0.88 6.35
C HIS A 59 -3.78 -0.24 6.24
N VAL A 60 -3.65 1.05 6.59
CA VAL A 60 -2.41 1.85 6.45
C VAL A 60 -1.74 2.09 7.80
#